data_AF-A0AAD4LCL7-F1
#
_entry.id   AF-A0AAD4LCL7-F1
#
_cell.length_a   1.000
_cell.length_b   1.000
_cell.length_c   1.000
_cell.angle_alpha   90.00
_cell.angle_beta   90.00
_cell.angle_gamma   90.00
#
_symmetry.space_group_name_H-M   'P 1'
#
loop_
_entity.id
_entity.type
_entity.pdbx_description
1 polymer ?
#
loop_
_entity_poly.entity_id
_entity_poly.type
_entity_poly.pdbx_seq_one_letter_code
_entity_poly.pdbx_strand_id
1 'polypeptide(L)'
;MQRKLLNPAFNIKHMRHMTPIFHRITNQLRENLWSIVLNGPEEINVADWMGNIALELIGQAGLGYSFGIFEGRDDEYCRAFKEWIPTFSSLAVSRNLFPYVDKIFRPKVLKFLGRMLPWPNLNHLMDLAETLNSKAMGIYEAKKRLLELGD
;
A
#
# COMPACT_ATOMS: atom_id res chain seq x y z
N MET A 1 -12.59 19.93 -5.63
CA MET A 1 -13.74 19.01 -5.88
C MET A 1 -13.55 17.62 -5.25
N GLN A 2 -12.32 17.08 -5.17
CA GLN A 2 -12.05 15.72 -4.65
C GLN A 2 -12.61 15.42 -3.24
N ARG A 3 -12.56 16.37 -2.29
CA ARG A 3 -13.07 16.17 -0.92
C ARG A 3 -14.56 15.78 -0.86
N LYS A 4 -15.42 16.44 -1.65
CA LYS A 4 -16.87 16.15 -1.64
C LYS A 4 -17.19 14.73 -2.09
N LEU A 5 -16.39 14.18 -3.01
CA LEU A 5 -16.55 12.80 -3.51
C LEU A 5 -16.14 11.75 -2.46
N LEU A 6 -15.20 12.07 -1.57
CA LEU A 6 -14.69 11.15 -0.55
C LEU A 6 -15.49 11.18 0.76
N ASN A 7 -16.14 12.30 1.09
CA ASN A 7 -16.90 12.44 2.34
C ASN A 7 -17.86 11.28 2.67
N PRO A 8 -18.60 10.67 1.72
CA PRO A 8 -19.46 9.53 2.01
C PRO A 8 -18.72 8.33 2.62
N ALA A 9 -17.48 8.07 2.20
CA ALA A 9 -16.64 6.98 2.71
C ALA A 9 -16.13 7.20 4.15
N PHE A 10 -16.35 8.39 4.73
CA PHE A 10 -15.93 8.72 6.09
C PHE A 10 -17.10 9.18 6.97
N ASN A 11 -18.35 8.98 6.52
CA ASN A 11 -19.51 9.35 7.33
C ASN A 11 -19.71 8.37 8.50
N ILE A 12 -20.35 8.82 9.58
CA ILE A 12 -20.53 8.03 10.81
C ILE A 12 -21.27 6.71 10.56
N LYS A 13 -22.26 6.69 9.67
CA LYS A 13 -23.01 5.47 9.34
C LYS A 13 -22.08 4.43 8.71
N HIS A 14 -21.25 4.84 7.75
CA HIS A 14 -20.28 3.99 7.09
C HIS A 14 -19.19 3.50 8.06
N MET A 15 -18.68 4.39 8.93
CA MET A 15 -17.70 4.01 9.96
C MET A 15 -18.23 2.93 10.91
N ARG A 16 -19.51 2.98 11.30
CA ARG A 16 -20.14 1.92 12.12
C ARG A 16 -20.17 0.56 11.40
N HIS A 17 -20.33 0.55 10.08
CA HIS A 17 -20.27 -0.69 9.29
C HIS A 17 -18.85 -1.27 9.22
N MET A 18 -17.81 -0.44 9.38
CA MET A 18 -16.40 -0.90 9.43
C MET A 18 -15.98 -1.42 10.81
N THR A 19 -16.63 -1.00 11.89
CA THR A 19 -16.29 -1.38 13.27
C THR A 19 -16.11 -2.89 13.49
N PRO A 20 -16.98 -3.78 12.98
CA PRO A 20 -16.79 -5.23 13.11
C PRO A 20 -15.51 -5.74 12.41
N ILE A 21 -15.15 -5.15 11.27
CA ILE A 21 -13.92 -5.48 10.52
C ILE A 21 -12.70 -5.10 11.37
N PHE A 22 -12.72 -3.90 11.95
CA PHE A 22 -11.64 -3.42 12.80
C PHE A 22 -11.45 -4.33 14.02
N HIS A 23 -12.53 -4.71 14.70
CA HIS A 23 -12.46 -5.64 15.83
C HIS A 23 -11.86 -6.98 15.45
N ARG A 24 -12.26 -7.55 14.30
CA ARG A 24 -11.71 -8.82 13.81
C ARG A 24 -10.20 -8.71 13.57
N ILE A 25 -9.76 -7.68 12.86
CA ILE A 25 -8.34 -7.44 12.55
C ILE A 25 -7.52 -7.23 13.84
N THR A 26 -8.04 -6.48 14.81
CA THR A 26 -7.35 -6.27 16.10
C THR A 26 -7.27 -7.55 16.93
N ASN A 27 -8.26 -8.43 16.85
CA ASN A 27 -8.21 -9.73 17.53
C ASN A 27 -7.17 -10.66 16.89
N GLN A 28 -7.11 -10.70 15.55
CA GLN A 28 -6.07 -11.44 14.83
C GLN A 28 -4.66 -10.96 15.18
N LEU A 29 -4.47 -9.64 15.27
CA LEU A 29 -3.22 -9.07 15.77
C LEU A 29 -2.89 -9.58 17.17
N ARG A 30 -3.84 -9.51 18.11
CA ARG A 30 -3.62 -9.94 19.49
C ARG A 30 -3.21 -11.42 19.53
N GLU A 31 -3.88 -12.27 18.77
CA GLU A 31 -3.57 -13.70 18.68
C GLU A 31 -2.16 -13.94 18.12
N ASN A 32 -1.76 -13.20 17.10
CA ASN A 32 -0.41 -13.29 16.54
C ASN A 32 0.68 -12.77 17.49
N LEU A 33 0.44 -11.65 18.18
CA LEU A 33 1.38 -11.15 19.18
C LEU A 33 1.49 -12.10 20.37
N TRP A 34 0.36 -12.71 20.76
CA TRP A 34 0.34 -13.72 21.82
C TRP A 34 1.15 -14.95 21.43
N SER A 35 1.05 -15.42 20.18
CA SER A 35 1.78 -16.61 19.71
C SER A 35 3.30 -16.44 19.72
N ILE A 36 3.80 -15.22 19.50
CA ILE A 36 5.23 -14.87 19.57
C ILE A 36 5.75 -15.03 20.99
N VAL A 37 5.01 -14.54 21.99
CA VAL A 37 5.45 -14.54 23.40
C VAL A 37 5.11 -15.82 24.16
N LEU A 38 4.57 -16.85 23.50
CA LEU A 38 4.16 -18.11 24.14
C LEU A 38 5.32 -18.81 24.87
N ASN A 39 6.54 -18.71 24.35
CA ASN A 39 7.71 -19.40 24.90
C ASN A 39 8.56 -18.50 25.82
N GLY A 40 8.11 -17.28 26.09
CA GLY A 40 8.80 -16.33 26.96
C GLY A 40 8.80 -14.90 26.39
N PRO A 41 9.44 -13.96 27.10
CA PRO A 41 9.58 -12.58 26.63
C PRO A 41 10.38 -12.51 25.31
N GLU A 42 9.81 -11.84 24.30
CA GLU A 42 10.48 -11.58 23.01
C GLU A 42 10.44 -10.09 22.66
N GLU A 43 11.45 -9.63 21.91
CA GLU A 43 11.46 -8.28 21.35
C GLU A 43 10.56 -8.20 20.11
N ILE A 44 9.61 -7.27 20.11
CA ILE A 44 8.64 -7.11 19.04
C ILE A 44 8.83 -5.75 18.37
N ASN A 45 9.03 -5.76 17.04
CA ASN A 45 9.00 -4.54 16.25
C ASN A 45 7.55 -4.05 16.06
N VAL A 46 7.05 -3.28 17.02
CA VAL A 46 5.68 -2.75 17.01
C VAL A 46 5.42 -1.88 15.77
N ALA A 47 6.42 -1.16 15.26
CA ALA A 47 6.24 -0.30 14.09
C ALA A 47 5.91 -1.11 12.82
N ASP A 48 6.57 -2.25 12.61
CA ASP A 48 6.24 -3.13 11.49
C ASP A 48 4.82 -3.73 11.63
N TRP A 49 4.46 -4.19 12.83
CA TRP A 49 3.10 -4.66 13.12
C TRP A 49 2.05 -3.58 12.86
N MET A 50 2.26 -2.33 13.31
CA MET A 50 1.34 -1.23 13.07
C MET A 50 1.20 -0.89 11.59
N GLY A 51 2.29 -0.92 10.81
CA GLY A 51 2.23 -0.76 9.35
C GLY A 51 1.39 -1.85 8.68
N ASN A 52 1.58 -3.10 9.11
CA ASN A 52 0.83 -4.26 8.62
C ASN A 52 -0.68 -4.15 8.93
N ILE A 53 -1.03 -3.84 10.18
CA ILE A 53 -2.42 -3.68 10.59
C ILE A 53 -3.08 -2.52 9.84
N ALA A 54 -2.39 -1.38 9.68
CA ALA A 54 -2.95 -0.23 8.98
C ALA A 54 -3.32 -0.58 7.53
N LEU A 55 -2.46 -1.33 6.83
CA LEU A 55 -2.74 -1.81 5.48
C LEU A 55 -3.93 -2.78 5.45
N GLU A 56 -4.02 -3.71 6.39
CA GLU A 56 -5.13 -4.67 6.46
C GLU A 56 -6.47 -3.95 6.78
N LEU A 57 -6.47 -2.96 7.67
CA LEU A 57 -7.64 -2.14 8.01
C LEU A 57 -8.13 -1.36 6.78
N ILE A 58 -7.24 -0.66 6.08
CA ILE A 58 -7.59 0.12 4.89
C ILE A 58 -8.03 -0.80 3.74
N GLY A 59 -7.33 -1.92 3.54
CA GLY A 59 -7.66 -2.93 2.55
C GLY A 59 -9.05 -3.48 2.77
N GLN A 60 -9.33 -4.04 3.94
CA GLN A 60 -10.59 -4.72 4.18
C GLN A 60 -11.76 -3.74 4.37
N ALA A 61 -11.59 -2.69 5.17
CA ALA A 61 -12.68 -1.76 5.44
C ALA A 61 -12.90 -0.75 4.30
N GLY A 62 -11.83 -0.27 3.66
CA GLY A 62 -11.93 0.70 2.57
C GLY A 62 -12.09 0.07 1.18
N LEU A 63 -11.40 -1.04 0.91
CA LEU A 63 -11.34 -1.64 -0.42
C LEU A 63 -12.08 -2.97 -0.53
N GLY A 64 -12.47 -3.60 0.59
CA GLY A 64 -13.02 -4.97 0.58
C GLY A 64 -11.97 -6.02 0.22
N TYR A 65 -10.67 -5.70 0.35
CA TYR A 65 -9.56 -6.53 -0.08
C TYR A 65 -8.66 -6.90 1.10
N SER A 66 -8.36 -8.20 1.27
CA SER A 66 -7.40 -8.66 2.28
C SER A 66 -6.04 -8.93 1.64
N PHE A 67 -5.03 -8.21 2.12
CA PHE A 67 -3.64 -8.42 1.72
C PHE A 67 -3.06 -9.71 2.32
N GLY A 68 -3.71 -10.28 3.34
CA GLY A 68 -3.32 -11.57 3.91
C GLY A 68 -2.10 -11.49 4.81
N ILE A 69 -1.85 -10.31 5.38
CA ILE A 69 -0.60 -10.04 6.10
C ILE A 69 -0.45 -10.95 7.33
N PHE A 70 -1.56 -11.38 7.93
CA PHE A 70 -1.55 -12.33 9.05
C PHE A 70 -1.54 -13.81 8.65
N GLU A 71 -1.75 -14.12 7.37
CA GLU A 71 -1.77 -15.49 6.85
C GLU A 71 -0.40 -15.92 6.31
N GLY A 72 0.65 -15.11 6.54
CA GLY A 72 1.97 -15.32 5.96
C GLY A 72 2.01 -15.10 4.45
N ARG A 73 0.98 -14.45 3.87
CA ARG A 73 1.01 -14.04 2.46
C ARG A 73 1.99 -12.86 2.34
N ASP A 74 3.09 -13.07 1.61
CA ASP A 74 3.96 -11.98 1.17
C ASP A 74 3.28 -11.27 0.00
N ASP A 75 2.43 -10.30 0.34
CA ASP A 75 1.73 -9.51 -0.66
C ASP A 75 2.71 -8.54 -1.34
N GLU A 76 2.95 -8.77 -2.63
CA GLU A 76 3.85 -7.97 -3.45
C GLU A 76 3.53 -6.47 -3.42
N TYR A 77 2.25 -6.11 -3.25
CA TYR A 77 1.84 -4.71 -3.14
C TYR A 77 2.29 -4.11 -1.81
N CYS A 78 2.09 -4.81 -0.69
CA CYS A 78 2.55 -4.38 0.63
C CYS A 78 4.07 -4.23 0.69
N ARG A 79 4.82 -5.20 0.14
CA ARG A 79 6.28 -5.12 0.03
C ARG A 79 6.70 -3.94 -0.83
N ALA A 80 6.12 -3.80 -2.02
CA ALA A 80 6.46 -2.69 -2.91
C ALA A 80 6.14 -1.32 -2.27
N PHE A 81 5.05 -1.24 -1.52
CA PHE A 81 4.66 -0.03 -0.80
C PHE A 81 5.64 0.33 0.33
N LYS A 82 6.06 -0.65 1.14
CA LYS A 82 7.05 -0.46 2.21
C LYS A 82 8.41 -0.01 1.66
N GLU A 83 8.82 -0.54 0.52
CA GLU A 83 10.10 -0.20 -0.12
C GLU A 83 10.07 1.13 -0.90
N TRP A 84 8.88 1.60 -1.29
CA TRP A 84 8.74 2.80 -2.12
C TRP A 84 9.29 4.05 -1.43
N ILE A 85 8.92 4.30 -0.16
CA ILE A 85 9.36 5.50 0.57
C ILE A 85 10.90 5.54 0.77
N PRO A 86 11.56 4.46 1.26
CA PRO A 86 13.01 4.43 1.37
C PRO A 86 13.70 4.62 0.02
N THR A 87 13.24 3.92 -1.03
CA THR A 87 13.83 4.00 -2.38
C THR A 87 13.70 5.40 -2.96
N PHE A 88 12.51 6.01 -2.84
CA PHE A 88 12.27 7.38 -3.27
C PHE A 88 13.14 8.39 -2.49
N SER A 89 13.32 8.17 -1.19
CA SER A 89 14.15 9.04 -0.34
C SER A 89 15.63 8.97 -0.70
N SER A 90 16.12 7.79 -1.11
CA SER A 90 17.50 7.63 -1.60
C SER A 90 17.80 8.46 -2.85
N LEU A 91 16.76 8.82 -3.62
CA LEU A 91 16.86 9.63 -4.84
C LEU A 91 16.76 11.14 -4.55
N ALA A 92 16.78 11.57 -3.28
CA ALA A 92 16.60 12.97 -2.90
C ALA A 92 17.58 13.94 -3.60
N VAL A 93 18.82 13.51 -3.84
CA VAL A 93 19.82 14.34 -4.55
C VAL A 93 19.42 14.54 -6.02
N SER A 94 18.99 13.48 -6.70
CA SER A 94 18.46 13.56 -8.08
C SER A 94 17.10 14.24 -8.19
N ARG A 95 16.31 14.29 -7.10
CA ARG A 95 14.98 14.92 -7.07
C ARG A 95 15.03 16.41 -7.39
N ASN A 96 16.10 17.09 -7.01
CA ASN A 96 16.28 18.53 -7.30
C ASN A 96 16.47 18.83 -8.79
N LEU A 97 16.90 17.84 -9.58
CA LEU A 97 17.07 17.97 -11.04
C LEU A 97 15.76 17.65 -11.79
N PHE A 98 14.89 16.83 -11.20
CA PHE A 98 13.62 16.40 -11.78
C PHE A 98 12.74 17.52 -12.40
N PRO A 99 12.51 18.69 -11.74
CA PRO A 99 11.65 19.73 -12.32
C PRO A 99 12.21 20.37 -13.61
N TYR A 100 13.52 20.23 -13.88
CA TYR A 100 14.11 20.67 -15.15
C TYR A 100 13.90 19.62 -16.24
N VAL A 101 13.96 18.33 -15.90
CA VAL A 101 13.81 17.22 -16.85
C VAL A 101 12.35 17.04 -17.27
N ASP A 102 11.40 17.17 -16.33
CA ASP A 102 9.96 17.01 -16.59
C ASP A 102 9.39 18.07 -17.55
N LYS A 103 9.98 19.28 -17.56
CA LYS A 103 9.60 20.35 -18.50
C LYS A 103 10.11 20.14 -19.92
N ILE A 104 11.18 19.36 -20.08
CA ILE A 104 11.90 19.20 -21.37
C ILE A 104 11.44 17.92 -22.08
N PHE A 105 11.17 16.85 -21.34
CA PHE A 105 10.94 15.52 -21.91
C PHE A 105 9.50 15.03 -21.69
N ARG A 106 8.93 14.36 -22.71
CA ARG A 106 7.61 13.71 -22.59
C ARG A 106 7.66 12.53 -21.60
N PRO A 107 6.57 12.21 -20.88
CA PRO A 107 6.55 11.13 -19.88
C PRO A 107 7.01 9.75 -20.39
N LYS A 108 6.69 9.39 -21.64
CA LYS A 108 7.15 8.13 -22.25
C LYS A 108 8.67 8.12 -22.49
N VAL A 109 9.24 9.26 -22.88
CA VAL A 109 10.67 9.43 -23.07
C VAL A 109 11.38 9.40 -21.71
N LEU A 110 10.80 10.02 -20.69
CA LEU A 110 11.31 9.96 -19.31
C LEU A 110 11.34 8.53 -18.76
N LYS A 111 10.25 7.76 -18.95
CA LYS A 111 10.21 6.34 -18.56
C LYS A 111 11.26 5.52 -19.33
N PHE A 112 11.46 5.80 -20.61
CA PHE A 112 12.47 5.13 -21.43
C PHE A 112 13.90 5.47 -20.98
N LEU A 113 14.22 6.76 -20.84
CA LEU A 113 15.54 7.23 -20.38
C LEU A 113 15.84 6.74 -18.96
N GLY A 114 14.85 6.78 -18.07
CA GLY A 114 14.99 6.25 -16.71
C GLY A 114 15.41 4.78 -16.70
N ARG A 115 14.84 3.96 -17.59
CA ARG A 115 15.17 2.52 -17.71
C ARG A 115 16.51 2.25 -18.37
N MET A 116 16.95 3.15 -19.24
CA MET A 116 18.21 3.02 -19.95
C MET A 116 19.40 3.51 -19.10
N LEU A 117 19.16 4.39 -18.13
CA LEU A 117 20.19 4.88 -17.22
C LEU A 117 20.61 3.78 -16.22
N PRO A 118 21.93 3.54 -16.02
CA PRO A 118 22.43 2.56 -15.06
C PRO A 118 22.36 3.09 -13.62
N TRP A 119 21.15 3.48 -13.17
CA TRP A 119 20.87 3.95 -11.82
C TRP A 119 19.99 2.93 -11.08
N PRO A 120 20.58 2.06 -10.24
CA PRO A 120 19.86 0.96 -9.59
C PRO A 120 18.62 1.42 -8.82
N ASN A 121 18.73 2.49 -8.03
CA ASN A 121 17.61 2.98 -7.22
C ASN A 121 16.49 3.60 -8.06
N LEU A 122 16.79 4.19 -9.22
CA LEU A 122 15.77 4.72 -10.12
C LEU A 122 15.03 3.58 -10.82
N ASN A 123 15.76 2.57 -11.29
CA ASN A 123 15.17 1.36 -11.87
C ASN A 123 14.30 0.62 -10.86
N HIS A 124 14.82 0.42 -9.63
CA HIS A 124 14.06 -0.16 -8.53
C HIS A 124 12.78 0.65 -8.25
N LEU A 125 12.86 1.98 -8.17
CA LEU A 125 11.68 2.81 -7.96
C LEU A 125 10.64 2.67 -9.08
N MET A 126 11.07 2.55 -10.33
CA MET A 126 10.16 2.34 -11.47
C MET A 126 9.51 0.96 -11.43
N ASP A 127 10.24 -0.08 -11.02
CA ASP A 127 9.71 -1.44 -10.87
C ASP A 127 8.71 -1.52 -9.71
N LEU A 128 9.01 -0.85 -8.59
CA LEU A 128 8.08 -0.67 -7.47
C LEU A 128 6.82 0.07 -7.92
N ALA A 129 6.95 1.16 -8.67
CA ALA A 129 5.81 1.91 -9.18
C ALA A 129 4.95 1.10 -10.16
N GLU A 130 5.57 0.29 -11.02
CA GLU A 130 4.86 -0.59 -11.95
C GLU A 130 4.11 -1.71 -11.19
N THR A 131 4.76 -2.31 -10.18
CA THR A 131 4.14 -3.30 -9.30
C THR A 131 2.94 -2.72 -8.55
N LEU A 132 3.12 -1.56 -7.91
CA LEU A 132 2.05 -0.85 -7.20
C LEU A 132 0.87 -0.54 -8.12
N ASN A 133 1.15 0.00 -9.31
CA ASN A 133 0.10 0.36 -10.27
C ASN A 133 -0.63 -0.88 -10.81
N SER A 134 0.10 -1.95 -11.14
CA SER A 134 -0.50 -3.19 -11.65
C SER A 134 -1.42 -3.84 -10.63
N LYS A 135 -0.97 -3.94 -9.38
CA LYS A 135 -1.77 -4.55 -8.30
C LYS A 135 -2.94 -3.67 -7.87
N ALA A 136 -2.73 -2.35 -7.79
CA ALA A 136 -3.81 -1.39 -7.52
C ALA A 136 -4.91 -1.47 -8.58
N MET A 137 -4.55 -1.60 -9.87
CA MET A 137 -5.52 -1.80 -10.95
C MET A 137 -6.27 -3.13 -10.79
N GLY A 138 -5.59 -4.20 -10.40
CA GLY A 138 -6.24 -5.48 -10.09
C GLY A 138 -7.28 -5.37 -8.97
N ILE A 139 -6.93 -4.70 -7.86
CA ILE A 139 -7.84 -4.46 -6.73
C ILE A 139 -9.03 -3.58 -7.17
N TYR A 140 -8.76 -2.53 -7.96
CA TYR A 140 -9.79 -1.64 -8.50
C TYR A 140 -10.76 -2.39 -9.41
N GLU A 141 -10.26 -3.22 -10.33
CA GLU A 141 -11.10 -4.01 -11.22
C GLU A 141 -11.92 -5.05 -10.46
N ALA A 142 -11.33 -5.72 -9.47
CA ALA A 142 -12.06 -6.66 -8.62
C ALA A 142 -13.23 -5.96 -7.91
N LYS A 143 -12.97 -4.79 -7.31
CA LYS A 143 -14.01 -3.99 -6.66
C LYS A 143 -15.08 -3.51 -7.66
N LYS A 144 -14.68 -3.08 -8.86
CA LYS A 144 -15.59 -2.65 -9.91
C LYS A 144 -16.54 -3.78 -10.33
N ARG A 145 -16.02 -5.00 -10.52
CA ARG A 145 -16.84 -6.18 -10.87
C ARG A 145 -17.86 -6.55 -9.79
N LEU A 146 -17.47 -6.47 -8.52
CA LEU A 146 -18.38 -6.72 -7.40
C LEU A 146 -19.54 -5.72 -7.37
N LEU A 147 -19.28 -4.44 -7.66
CA LEU A 147 -20.33 -3.42 -7.77
C LEU A 147 -21.24 -3.63 -8.98
N GLU A 148 -20.70 -4.11 -10.11
CA GLU A 148 -21.48 -4.44 -11.30
C GLU A 148 -22.38 -5.67 -11.11
N LEU A 149 -22.01 -6.58 -10.18
CA LEU A 149 -22.77 -7.80 -9.85
C LEU A 149 -23.87 -7.57 -8.79
N GLY A 150 -23.96 -6.39 -8.19
CA GLY A 150 -25.10 -5.95 -7.38
C GLY A 150 -24.95 -6.15 -5.87
N ASP A 151 -24.08 -5.34 -5.26
CA ASP A 151 -24.08 -5.02 -3.82
C ASP A 151 -24.39 -3.52 -3.63
#